data_AF-A0A452CSQ9-F1
#
_entry.id   AF-A0A452CSQ9-F1
#
_cell.length_a   1.000
_cell.length_b   1.000
_cell.length_c   1.000
_cell.angle_alpha   90.00
_cell.angle_beta   90.00
_cell.angle_gamma   90.00
#
_symmetry.space_group_name_H-M   'P 1'
#
loop_
_entity.id
_entity.type
_entity.pdbx_description
1 polymer ?
#
loop_
_entity_poly.entity_id
_entity_poly.type
_entity_poly.pdbx_seq_one_letter_code
_entity_poly.pdbx_strand_id
1 'polypeptide(L)'
;MKTILSMLIFVALFAAIVGNRWNLGYGIPHKQVKLPNGQLCKEPGDSCSKRDECCKADDQKTYSSGCAQTWSAMEGGFVRECYICAVESSMC
;
A
#
# COMPACT_ATOMS: atom_id res chain seq x y z
N MET A 1 -14.02 -21.71 -25.11
CA MET A 1 -12.80 -22.06 -24.32
C MET A 1 -11.83 -20.90 -24.17
N LYS A 2 -11.43 -20.20 -25.25
CA LYS A 2 -10.51 -19.04 -25.18
C LYS A 2 -11.02 -17.88 -24.30
N THR A 3 -12.32 -17.61 -24.29
CA THR A 3 -12.94 -16.53 -23.48
C THR A 3 -12.88 -16.80 -21.98
N ILE A 4 -13.15 -18.04 -21.56
CA ILE A 4 -13.12 -18.44 -20.14
C ILE A 4 -11.69 -18.33 -19.59
N LEU A 5 -10.69 -18.80 -20.35
CA LEU A 5 -9.28 -18.68 -19.95
C LEU A 5 -8.86 -17.20 -19.81
N SER A 6 -9.25 -16.36 -20.76
CA SER A 6 -8.97 -14.91 -20.69
C SER A 6 -9.62 -14.28 -19.45
N MET A 7 -10.90 -14.55 -19.19
CA MET A 7 -11.60 -14.05 -18.00
C MET A 7 -10.92 -14.45 -16.69
N LEU A 8 -10.46 -15.70 -16.57
CA LEU A 8 -9.76 -16.17 -15.37
C LEU A 8 -8.43 -15.44 -15.14
N ILE A 9 -7.66 -15.19 -16.20
CA ILE A 9 -6.41 -14.42 -16.11
C ILE A 9 -6.68 -12.98 -15.66
N PHE A 10 -7.72 -12.34 -16.22
CA PHE A 10 -8.11 -10.99 -15.80
C PHE A 10 -8.55 -10.91 -14.34
N VAL A 11 -9.32 -11.89 -13.85
CA VAL A 11 -9.73 -11.97 -12.44
C VAL A 11 -8.51 -12.14 -11.53
N ALA A 12 -7.56 -13.01 -11.90
CA ALA A 12 -6.34 -13.22 -11.13
C ALA A 12 -5.47 -11.96 -11.06
N LEU A 13 -5.29 -11.26 -12.19
CA LEU A 13 -4.54 -10.00 -12.24
C LEU A 13 -5.23 -8.92 -11.41
N PHE A 14 -6.55 -8.79 -11.50
CA PHE A 14 -7.31 -7.82 -10.72
C PHE A 14 -7.19 -8.10 -9.22
N ALA A 15 -7.33 -9.36 -8.81
CA ALA A 15 -7.18 -9.76 -7.41
C ALA A 15 -5.77 -9.46 -6.88
N ALA A 16 -4.72 -9.69 -7.68
CA ALA A 16 -3.34 -9.38 -7.28
C ALA A 16 -3.11 -7.86 -7.12
N ILE A 17 -3.57 -7.05 -8.08
CA ILE A 17 -3.36 -5.59 -8.05
C ILE A 17 -4.17 -4.95 -6.92
N VAL A 18 -5.46 -5.30 -6.83
CA VAL A 18 -6.35 -4.72 -5.82
C VAL A 18 -5.97 -5.24 -4.44
N GLY A 19 -5.79 -6.56 -4.29
CA GLY A 19 -5.40 -7.18 -3.02
C GLY A 19 -4.15 -6.58 -2.41
N ASN A 20 -3.11 -6.30 -3.22
CA ASN A 20 -1.88 -5.68 -2.72
C ASN A 20 -2.11 -4.29 -2.12
N ARG A 21 -2.97 -3.45 -2.72
CA ARG A 21 -3.27 -2.12 -2.16
C ARG A 21 -4.03 -2.19 -0.85
N TRP A 22 -4.97 -3.13 -0.71
CA TRP A 22 -5.66 -3.36 0.57
C TRP A 22 -4.70 -3.89 1.64
N ASN A 23 -3.76 -4.73 1.25
CA ASN A 23 -2.73 -5.25 2.15
C ASN A 23 -1.79 -4.16 2.66
N LEU A 24 -1.51 -3.14 1.85
CA LEU A 24 -0.79 -1.94 2.27
C LEU A 24 -1.67 -0.97 3.07
N GLY A 25 -2.95 -1.26 3.30
CA GLY A 25 -3.84 -0.43 4.11
C GLY A 25 -4.45 0.75 3.37
N TYR A 26 -4.53 0.73 2.04
CA TYR A 26 -5.17 1.79 1.25
C TYR A 26 -6.63 2.05 1.66
N GLY A 27 -7.33 1.03 2.17
CA GLY A 27 -8.68 1.15 2.69
C GLY A 27 -8.80 1.75 4.11
N ILE A 28 -7.68 1.98 4.80
CA ILE A 28 -7.69 2.49 6.17
C ILE A 28 -7.77 4.03 6.13
N PRO A 29 -8.70 4.65 6.86
CA PRO A 29 -8.83 6.11 6.93
C PRO A 29 -7.53 6.77 7.37
N HIS A 30 -7.06 7.72 6.57
CA HIS A 30 -5.85 8.50 6.81
C HIS A 30 -6.05 9.93 6.36
N LYS A 31 -5.29 10.85 6.95
CA LYS A 31 -5.31 12.26 6.59
C LYS A 31 -4.12 12.62 5.72
N GLN A 32 -4.41 13.23 4.58
CA GLN A 32 -3.40 13.91 3.79
C GLN A 32 -2.96 15.18 4.53
N VAL A 33 -1.67 15.27 4.83
CA VAL A 33 -1.05 16.41 5.50
C VAL A 33 0.11 16.94 4.68
N LYS A 34 0.35 18.25 4.77
CA LYS A 34 1.51 18.87 4.16
C LYS A 34 2.75 18.61 5.02
N LEU A 35 3.77 18.02 4.42
CA LEU A 35 5.05 17.72 5.05
C LEU A 35 5.96 18.96 5.12
N PRO A 36 7.00 18.97 5.99
CA PRO A 36 7.94 20.09 6.11
C PRO A 36 8.69 20.43 4.82
N ASN A 37 8.83 19.47 3.89
CA ASN A 37 9.42 19.69 2.58
C ASN A 37 8.47 20.37 1.57
N GLY A 38 7.24 20.68 1.99
CA GLY A 38 6.21 21.33 1.17
C GLY A 38 5.37 20.38 0.31
N GLN A 39 5.71 19.08 0.26
CA GLN A 39 4.93 18.06 -0.45
C GLN A 39 3.80 17.54 0.43
N LEU A 40 2.80 16.90 -0.17
CA LEU A 40 1.82 16.11 0.57
C LEU A 40 2.44 14.78 1.00
N CYS A 41 1.93 14.21 2.10
CA CYS A 41 2.29 12.85 2.46
C CYS A 41 1.87 11.86 1.36
N LYS A 42 2.64 10.78 1.26
CA LYS A 42 2.48 9.70 0.28
C LYS A 42 1.44 8.68 0.75
N GLU A 43 0.62 8.23 -0.16
CA GLU A 43 -0.47 7.29 0.13
C GLU A 43 0.05 5.85 0.26
N PRO A 44 -0.71 4.94 0.88
CA PRO A 44 -0.32 3.54 0.93
C PRO A 44 -0.18 2.93 -0.48
N GLY A 45 0.95 2.29 -0.76
CA GLY A 45 1.34 1.83 -2.10
C GLY A 45 2.24 2.77 -2.88
N ASP A 46 2.39 4.03 -2.46
CA ASP A 46 3.34 4.94 -3.11
C ASP A 46 4.78 4.64 -2.70
N SER A 47 5.70 4.86 -3.64
CA SER A 47 7.12 4.68 -3.41
C SER A 47 7.69 5.73 -2.45
N CYS A 48 8.43 5.30 -1.42
CA CYS A 48 8.91 6.16 -0.35
C CYS A 48 10.40 5.96 -0.07
N SER A 49 11.09 7.03 0.34
CA SER A 49 12.49 6.96 0.76
C SER A 49 12.62 6.96 2.29
N LYS A 50 11.74 7.71 2.96
CA LYS A 50 11.74 7.88 4.42
C LYS A 50 10.37 7.56 4.99
N ARG A 51 10.35 7.11 6.24
CA ARG A 51 9.11 6.79 6.96
C ARG A 51 8.18 7.99 7.07
N ASP A 52 8.73 9.18 7.31
CA ASP A 52 7.98 10.42 7.50
C ASP A 52 7.34 10.96 6.22
N GLU A 53 7.64 10.38 5.06
CA GLU A 53 6.96 10.73 3.81
C GLU A 53 5.55 10.13 3.76
N CYS A 54 5.30 9.03 4.48
CA CYS A 54 4.04 8.30 4.38
C CYS A 54 2.93 8.96 5.21
N CYS A 55 1.70 8.93 4.69
CA CYS A 55 0.54 9.39 5.42
C CYS A 55 0.29 8.53 6.67
N LYS A 56 -0.18 9.18 7.73
CA LYS A 56 -0.53 8.52 8.98
C LYS A 56 -2.01 8.20 8.99
N ALA A 57 -2.35 7.03 9.50
CA ALA A 57 -3.74 6.69 9.78
C ALA A 57 -4.38 7.73 10.71
N ASP A 58 -5.70 7.89 10.60
CA ASP A 58 -6.45 8.74 11.53
C ASP A 58 -6.33 8.22 12.97
N ASP A 59 -6.37 6.90 13.13
CA ASP A 59 -6.15 6.24 14.41
C ASP A 59 -4.74 5.61 14.49
N GLN A 60 -3.80 6.40 14.98
CA GLN A 60 -2.40 5.97 15.18
C GLN A 60 -2.21 5.04 16.38
N LYS A 61 -3.25 4.79 17.19
CA LYS A 61 -3.16 3.81 18.29
C LYS A 61 -3.42 2.40 17.78
N THR A 62 -4.42 2.27 16.90
CA THR A 62 -4.80 0.99 16.29
C THR A 62 -3.94 0.67 15.07
N TYR A 63 -3.51 1.68 14.32
CA TYR A 63 -2.77 1.50 13.07
C TYR A 63 -1.38 2.12 13.11
N SER A 64 -0.39 1.35 12.66
CA SER A 64 0.97 1.80 12.39
C SER A 64 1.10 2.20 10.93
N SER A 65 1.79 3.33 10.68
CA SER A 65 2.17 3.77 9.34
C SER A 65 3.68 3.75 9.18
N GLY A 66 4.14 3.44 7.97
CA GLY A 66 5.56 3.48 7.67
C GLY A 66 5.93 3.22 6.22
N CYS A 67 7.23 3.15 5.97
CA CYS A 67 7.84 2.92 4.67
C CYS A 67 8.70 1.66 4.73
N ALA A 68 8.21 0.55 4.17
CA ALA A 68 8.87 -0.76 4.22
C ALA A 68 9.27 -1.23 2.83
N GLN A 69 10.28 -2.10 2.78
CA GLN A 69 10.69 -2.76 1.55
C GLN A 69 9.72 -3.91 1.27
N THR A 70 9.10 -3.88 0.09
CA THR A 70 8.20 -4.91 -0.42
C THR A 70 8.68 -5.37 -1.80
N TRP A 71 8.31 -6.59 -2.17
CA TRP A 71 8.57 -7.10 -3.51
C TRP A 71 7.49 -6.62 -4.46
N SER A 72 7.87 -5.85 -5.48
CA SER A 72 6.95 -5.47 -6.55
C SER A 72 7.17 -6.37 -7.76
N ALA A 73 6.15 -7.17 -8.08
CA ALA A 73 6.13 -7.96 -9.31
C ALA A 73 6.14 -7.07 -10.57
N MET A 74 5.67 -5.83 -10.48
CA MET A 74 5.66 -4.88 -11.60
C MET A 74 7.06 -4.33 -11.90
N GLU A 75 7.82 -3.99 -10.86
CA GLU A 75 9.18 -3.45 -10.99
C GLU A 75 10.24 -4.57 -11.12
N GLY A 76 9.86 -5.83 -10.88
CA GLY A 76 10.77 -6.97 -10.93
C GLY A 76 11.83 -6.92 -9.84
N GLY A 77 11.52 -6.31 -8.70
CA GLY A 77 12.50 -6.03 -7.67
C GLY A 77 11.90 -5.59 -6.33
N PHE A 78 12.79 -5.36 -5.37
CA PHE A 78 12.42 -4.77 -4.10
C PHE A 78 12.26 -3.26 -4.23
N VAL A 79 11.10 -2.76 -3.82
CA VAL A 79 10.78 -1.33 -3.76
C VAL A 79 10.38 -0.97 -2.34
N ARG A 80 10.52 0.31 -1.98
CA ARG A 80 10.07 0.80 -0.69
C ARG A 80 8.72 1.49 -0.87
N GLU A 81 7.69 0.98 -0.22
CA GLU A 81 6.33 1.49 -0.34
C GLU A 81 5.75 1.85 1.03
N CYS A 82 4.86 2.84 1.01
CA CYS A 82 4.11 3.23 2.19
C CYS A 82 3.07 2.18 2.54
N TYR A 83 2.93 1.90 3.83
CA TYR A 83 1.91 0.99 4.36
C TYR A 83 1.24 1.57 5.60
N ILE A 84 -0.02 1.16 5.81
CA ILE A 84 -0.78 1.35 7.03
C ILE A 84 -1.26 -0.03 7.48
N CYS A 85 -0.91 -0.41 8.69
CA CYS A 85 -1.17 -1.75 9.23
C CYS A 85 -1.79 -1.69 10.61
N ALA A 86 -2.73 -2.59 10.91
CA ALA A 86 -3.23 -2.74 12.28
C ALA A 86 -2.13 -3.30 13.18
N VAL A 87 -1.84 -2.61 14.28
CA VAL A 87 -0.78 -3.01 15.23
C VAL A 87 -1.08 -4.37 15.87
N GLU A 88 -2.36 -4.68 16.08
CA GLU A 88 -2.80 -5.95 16.65
C GLU A 88 -2.85 -7.10 15.64
N SER A 89 -2.84 -6.79 14.34
CA SER A 89 -2.85 -7.81 13.29
C SER A 89 -1.42 -8.27 13.01
N SER A 90 -1.20 -9.58 13.08
CA SER A 90 0.03 -10.18 12.54
C SER A 90 0.11 -10.11 11.02
N MET A 91 -1.02 -9.82 10.37
CA MET A 91 -1.15 -9.69 8.93
C MET A 91 -1.25 -8.21 8.56
N CYS A 92 -0.15 -7.73 7.97
CA CYS A 92 -0.14 -7.02 6.70
C CYS A 92 0.81 -7.78 5.76
#